data_AF-A0A5R8LVI4-F1
#
_entry.id   AF-A0A5R8LVI4-F1
#
_cell.length_a   1.000
_cell.length_b   1.000
_cell.length_c   1.000
_cell.angle_alpha   90.00
_cell.angle_beta   90.00
_cell.angle_gamma   90.00
#
_symmetry.space_group_name_H-M   'P 1'
#
loop_
_entity.id
_entity.type
_entity.pdbx_description
1 polymer ?
#
loop_
_entity_poly.entity_id
_entity_poly.type
_entity_poly.pdbx_seq_one_letter_code
_entity_poly.pdbx_strand_id
1 'polypeptide(L)'
;MVKVKLFFYLKKATANRNVALNQVKRLISIGRKSFGADFLRCIVCNKGASYLNDQNATYTVLNQDHDSPVVISLPHSGTWLPESMKQALLPTAVLANTDWFLPELYRFLPAAGFTTLINHVNRYVADPNRAVTYDPYHDYRSATIYQRNTFDHPLYATPLTTAQMQQRVRMFYWPYRHQLSRLLDQKKAKFGHAYLIDLHSFAQYPYYPGVNSKAIVLGNDHDKTSSKAFRQVLTNRLIDQDWTVENNFPFRGGDITRYYGHQQGITAIQIELRYDQYIAHRTFGEEVLTQYQPDIFRQAQRRLAFLTDFLNRLD
;
A
#
# COMPACT_ATOMS: atom_id res chain seq x y z
N MET A 1 -28.06 14.99 7.27
CA MET A 1 -29.04 14.12 6.56
C MET A 1 -29.18 14.42 5.06
N VAL A 2 -29.15 15.68 4.61
CA VAL A 2 -29.22 16.06 3.17
C VAL A 2 -27.97 15.64 2.35
N LYS A 3 -26.78 15.62 2.96
CA LYS A 3 -25.50 15.26 2.32
C LYS A 3 -25.41 13.80 1.83
N VAL A 4 -26.00 12.85 2.56
CA VAL A 4 -25.95 11.42 2.22
C VAL A 4 -27.03 11.05 1.19
N LYS A 5 -28.22 11.67 1.28
CA LYS A 5 -29.30 11.48 0.30
C LYS A 5 -28.91 11.98 -1.09
N LEU A 6 -28.19 13.11 -1.20
CA LEU A 6 -27.78 13.66 -2.49
C LEU A 6 -26.73 12.78 -3.20
N PHE A 7 -25.81 12.17 -2.44
CA PHE A 7 -24.77 11.28 -2.96
C PHE A 7 -25.36 9.98 -3.52
N PHE A 8 -26.31 9.36 -2.80
CA PHE A 8 -27.02 8.17 -3.29
C PHE A 8 -27.92 8.47 -4.49
N TYR A 9 -28.53 9.65 -4.56
CA TYR A 9 -29.41 10.03 -5.67
C TYR A 9 -28.62 10.29 -6.97
N LEU A 10 -27.44 10.90 -6.88
CA LEU A 10 -26.55 11.13 -8.03
C LEU A 10 -25.99 9.82 -8.60
N LYS A 11 -25.70 8.83 -7.75
CA LYS A 11 -25.27 7.49 -8.17
C LYS A 11 -26.37 6.70 -8.89
N LYS A 12 -27.64 6.87 -8.49
CA LYS A 12 -28.80 6.29 -9.18
C LYS A 12 -29.09 6.98 -10.52
N ALA A 13 -28.89 8.30 -10.60
CA ALA A 13 -29.14 9.06 -11.82
C ALA A 13 -28.12 8.79 -12.94
N THR A 14 -26.87 8.44 -12.61
CA THR A 14 -25.85 8.06 -13.60
C THR A 14 -25.96 6.61 -14.07
N ALA A 15 -26.66 5.75 -13.32
CA ALA A 15 -26.90 4.36 -13.68
C ALA A 15 -28.15 4.15 -14.56
N ASN A 16 -29.05 5.15 -14.64
CA ASN A 16 -30.31 5.03 -15.38
C ASN A 16 -30.33 6.00 -16.57
N ARG A 17 -30.37 5.47 -17.81
CA ARG A 17 -30.21 6.25 -19.06
C ARG A 17 -31.33 7.29 -19.33
N ASN A 18 -32.40 7.32 -18.54
CA ASN A 18 -33.58 8.17 -18.77
C ASN A 18 -33.70 9.38 -17.83
N VAL A 19 -32.67 9.76 -17.07
CA VAL A 19 -32.74 11.00 -16.27
C VAL A 19 -32.53 12.22 -17.17
N ALA A 20 -33.56 13.04 -17.30
CA ALA A 20 -33.56 14.25 -18.12
C ALA A 20 -32.40 15.19 -17.75
N LEU A 21 -31.63 15.60 -18.76
CA LEU A 21 -30.43 16.48 -18.67
C LEU A 21 -30.62 17.70 -17.76
N ASN A 22 -31.85 18.21 -17.66
CA ASN A 22 -32.20 19.41 -16.89
C ASN A 22 -32.17 19.18 -15.37
N GLN A 23 -32.40 17.96 -14.87
CA GLN A 23 -32.28 17.65 -13.44
C GLN A 23 -30.82 17.57 -13.00
N VAL A 24 -29.95 17.01 -13.86
CA VAL A 24 -28.50 16.93 -13.61
C VAL A 24 -27.86 18.32 -13.56
N LYS A 25 -28.25 19.23 -14.47
CA LYS A 25 -27.77 20.63 -14.47
C LYS A 25 -28.15 21.39 -13.19
N ARG A 26 -29.35 21.17 -12.65
CA ARG A 26 -29.81 21.81 -11.41
C ARG A 26 -29.03 21.34 -10.19
N LEU A 27 -28.67 20.05 -10.13
CA LEU A 27 -27.87 19.46 -9.05
C LEU A 27 -26.41 19.92 -9.06
N ILE A 28 -25.81 20.09 -10.25
CA ILE A 28 -24.45 20.63 -10.41
C ILE A 28 -24.36 22.09 -9.94
N SER A 29 -25.41 22.89 -10.19
CA SER A 29 -25.51 24.28 -9.71
C SER A 29 -25.54 24.36 -8.18
N ILE A 30 -26.30 23.47 -7.53
CA ILE A 30 -26.38 23.39 -6.06
C ILE A 30 -25.04 22.95 -5.46
N GLY A 31 -24.37 21.96 -6.06
CA GLY A 31 -23.04 21.50 -5.62
C GLY A 31 -21.94 22.58 -5.70
N ARG A 32 -21.95 23.40 -6.76
CA ARG A 32 -21.00 24.51 -6.94
C ARG A 32 -21.10 25.57 -5.84
N LYS A 33 -22.31 25.86 -5.34
CA LYS A 33 -22.52 26.87 -4.29
C LYS A 33 -22.06 26.40 -2.90
N SER A 34 -21.97 25.08 -2.66
CA SER A 34 -21.70 24.54 -1.32
C SER A 34 -20.29 23.96 -1.14
N PHE A 35 -19.57 23.63 -2.21
CA PHE A 35 -18.31 22.85 -2.11
C PHE A 35 -17.13 23.36 -2.98
N GLY A 36 -17.27 24.51 -3.64
CA GLY A 36 -16.21 25.09 -4.47
C GLY A 36 -15.96 24.35 -5.79
N ALA A 37 -15.21 24.97 -6.70
CA ALA A 37 -15.04 24.51 -8.08
C ALA A 37 -14.18 23.22 -8.21
N ASP A 38 -13.35 22.92 -7.21
CA ASP A 38 -12.37 21.82 -7.28
C ASP A 38 -12.98 20.44 -6.98
N PHE A 39 -14.09 20.37 -6.23
CA PHE A 39 -14.75 19.11 -5.89
C PHE A 39 -15.39 18.41 -7.10
N LEU A 40 -15.82 19.19 -8.12
CA LEU A 40 -16.50 18.67 -9.30
C LEU A 40 -15.57 18.13 -10.41
N ARG A 41 -14.26 18.45 -10.35
CA ARG A 41 -13.28 17.87 -11.29
C ARG A 41 -13.00 16.39 -11.04
N CYS A 42 -13.21 15.92 -9.82
CA CYS A 42 -12.95 14.53 -9.45
C CYS A 42 -14.08 13.56 -9.88
N ILE A 43 -15.30 14.05 -10.11
CA ILE A 43 -16.47 13.21 -10.42
C ILE A 43 -16.74 13.10 -11.93
N VAL A 44 -16.29 14.07 -12.74
CA VAL A 44 -16.65 14.14 -14.19
C VAL A 44 -15.48 13.80 -15.13
N CYS A 45 -14.25 13.62 -14.63
CA CYS A 45 -13.17 13.01 -15.42
C CYS A 45 -13.28 11.49 -15.46
N ASN A 46 -14.39 10.98 -16.02
CA ASN A 46 -14.44 9.60 -16.52
C ASN A 46 -15.23 9.49 -17.83
N LYS A 47 -15.17 10.55 -18.64
CA LYS A 47 -15.57 10.53 -20.05
C LYS A 47 -14.35 10.92 -20.88
N GLY A 48 -13.60 9.91 -21.32
CA GLY A 48 -12.44 10.11 -22.19
C GLY A 48 -11.31 9.08 -22.10
N ALA A 49 -11.38 8.09 -21.20
CA ALA A 49 -10.44 6.97 -21.17
C ALA A 49 -11.15 5.67 -21.52
N SER A 50 -11.56 5.53 -22.78
CA SER A 50 -11.70 4.21 -23.39
C SER A 50 -10.31 3.55 -23.42
N TYR A 51 -10.22 2.30 -22.96
CA TYR A 51 -9.03 1.46 -22.75
C TYR A 51 -8.36 1.52 -21.35
N LEU A 52 -9.11 1.13 -20.32
CA LEU A 52 -8.52 0.31 -19.27
C LEU A 52 -9.17 -1.08 -19.38
N ASN A 53 -8.55 -1.96 -20.18
CA ASN A 53 -8.72 -3.39 -19.98
C ASN A 53 -8.38 -3.70 -18.53
N ASP A 54 -9.01 -4.70 -17.92
CA ASP A 54 -8.75 -5.19 -16.55
C ASP A 54 -7.26 -5.54 -16.28
N GLN A 55 -6.42 -5.54 -17.33
CA GLN A 55 -4.97 -5.70 -17.32
C GLN A 55 -4.17 -4.40 -17.02
N ASN A 56 -4.84 -3.24 -16.91
CA ASN A 56 -4.21 -1.92 -16.66
C ASN A 56 -4.55 -1.33 -15.28
N ALA A 57 -5.15 -2.10 -14.37
CA ALA A 57 -5.41 -1.62 -13.01
C ALA A 57 -4.08 -1.45 -12.25
N THR A 58 -3.86 -0.28 -11.64
CA THR A 58 -2.64 -0.01 -10.85
C THR A 58 -2.60 -0.78 -9.52
N TYR A 59 -3.72 -1.41 -9.14
CA TYR A 59 -3.84 -2.24 -7.96
C TYR A 59 -4.97 -3.28 -8.14
N THR A 60 -5.02 -4.29 -7.27
CA THR A 60 -6.14 -5.25 -7.15
C THR A 60 -6.70 -5.22 -5.73
N VAL A 61 -8.02 -5.37 -5.61
CA VAL A 61 -8.72 -5.59 -4.33
C VAL A 61 -9.32 -7.00 -4.34
N LEU A 62 -8.98 -7.80 -3.34
CA LEU A 62 -9.55 -9.12 -3.11
C LEU A 62 -10.49 -9.07 -1.90
N ASN A 63 -11.58 -9.83 -1.96
CA ASN A 63 -12.53 -10.02 -0.86
C ASN A 63 -13.01 -8.71 -0.20
N GLN A 64 -13.32 -7.70 -1.00
CA GLN A 64 -13.68 -6.36 -0.51
C GLN A 64 -14.79 -6.39 0.54
N ASP A 65 -15.81 -7.22 0.32
CA ASP A 65 -17.03 -7.25 1.12
C ASP A 65 -16.98 -8.32 2.24
N HIS A 66 -15.81 -8.92 2.49
CA HIS A 66 -15.64 -9.92 3.53
C HIS A 66 -16.00 -9.40 4.93
N ASP A 67 -16.58 -10.27 5.74
CA ASP A 67 -17.13 -9.97 7.06
C ASP A 67 -16.04 -10.02 8.15
N SER A 68 -15.10 -9.08 8.06
CA SER A 68 -14.03 -8.88 9.04
C SER A 68 -13.62 -7.41 9.05
N PRO A 69 -13.22 -6.84 10.20
CA PRO A 69 -12.70 -5.47 10.30
C PRO A 69 -11.28 -5.31 9.72
N VAL A 70 -10.65 -6.40 9.28
CA VAL A 70 -9.25 -6.42 8.82
C VAL A 70 -9.12 -6.01 7.35
N VAL A 71 -8.13 -5.16 7.07
CA VAL A 71 -7.64 -4.81 5.73
C VAL A 71 -6.14 -5.12 5.66
N ILE A 72 -5.75 -5.94 4.69
CA ILE A 72 -4.35 -6.23 4.36
C ILE A 72 -3.90 -5.27 3.25
N SER A 73 -2.74 -4.63 3.43
CA SER A 73 -2.11 -3.72 2.46
C SER A 73 -0.77 -4.28 2.02
N LEU A 74 -0.55 -4.38 0.70
CA LEU A 74 0.69 -4.79 0.04
C LEU A 74 1.13 -3.68 -0.93
N PRO A 75 1.76 -2.61 -0.43
CA PRO A 75 2.02 -1.40 -1.21
C PRO A 75 3.22 -1.50 -2.17
N HIS A 76 4.14 -2.45 -1.95
CA HIS A 76 5.49 -2.42 -2.54
C HIS A 76 5.86 -3.64 -3.38
N SER A 77 4.95 -4.59 -3.57
CA SER A 77 5.22 -5.80 -4.37
C SER A 77 5.01 -5.62 -5.87
N GLY A 78 4.54 -4.46 -6.29
CA GLY A 78 4.37 -4.11 -7.70
C GLY A 78 5.70 -4.04 -8.45
N THR A 79 5.71 -4.56 -9.68
CA THR A 79 6.88 -4.49 -10.58
C THR A 79 6.58 -3.74 -11.88
N TRP A 80 5.32 -3.32 -12.08
CA TRP A 80 4.93 -2.59 -13.28
C TRP A 80 5.52 -1.18 -13.29
N LEU A 81 6.04 -0.80 -14.46
CA LEU A 81 6.56 0.53 -14.76
C LEU A 81 5.80 1.11 -15.96
N PRO A 82 5.43 2.41 -15.95
CA PRO A 82 4.92 3.07 -17.13
C PRO A 82 6.01 3.10 -18.21
N GLU A 83 5.60 2.94 -19.46
CA GLU A 83 6.55 2.85 -20.60
C GLU A 83 7.45 4.08 -20.70
N SER A 84 6.91 5.27 -20.39
CA SER A 84 7.68 6.50 -20.35
C SER A 84 8.79 6.50 -19.28
N MET A 85 8.61 5.78 -18.17
CA MET A 85 9.69 5.61 -17.20
C MET A 85 10.74 4.65 -17.73
N LYS A 86 10.34 3.50 -18.31
CA LYS A 86 11.31 2.53 -18.86
C LYS A 86 12.24 3.16 -19.88
N GLN A 87 11.70 4.01 -20.76
CA GLN A 87 12.48 4.74 -21.77
C GLN A 87 13.38 5.83 -21.17
N ALA A 88 13.01 6.40 -20.03
CA ALA A 88 13.76 7.47 -19.36
C ALA A 88 14.83 6.95 -18.39
N LEU A 89 14.73 5.70 -17.93
CA LEU A 89 15.69 5.10 -17.02
C LEU A 89 17.08 4.99 -17.68
N LEU A 90 18.11 5.26 -16.90
CA LEU A 90 19.48 4.95 -17.30
C LEU A 90 19.63 3.43 -17.46
N PRO A 91 20.46 2.95 -18.41
CA PRO A 91 20.74 1.51 -18.55
C PRO A 91 21.32 0.86 -17.29
N THR A 92 21.93 1.65 -16.41
CA THR A 92 22.50 1.23 -15.12
C THR A 92 21.49 1.25 -13.97
N ALA A 93 20.25 1.67 -14.19
CA ALA A 93 19.27 1.82 -13.12
C ALA A 93 18.77 0.45 -12.62
N VAL A 94 19.06 0.13 -11.36
CA VAL A 94 18.58 -1.08 -10.70
C VAL A 94 17.50 -0.75 -9.66
N LEU A 95 16.35 -1.43 -9.75
CA LEU A 95 15.17 -1.23 -8.91
C LEU A 95 15.09 -2.31 -7.81
N ALA A 96 16.16 -2.44 -7.03
CA ALA A 96 16.33 -3.54 -6.07
C ALA A 96 15.36 -3.50 -4.87
N ASN A 97 14.93 -2.30 -4.47
CA ASN A 97 14.03 -2.11 -3.33
C ASN A 97 12.58 -2.38 -3.73
N THR A 98 12.20 -3.65 -3.73
CA THR A 98 10.83 -4.09 -4.03
C THR A 98 10.47 -5.18 -3.04
N ASP A 99 9.22 -5.24 -2.63
CA ASP A 99 8.80 -6.22 -1.63
C ASP A 99 8.46 -7.53 -2.36
N TRP A 100 9.52 -8.23 -2.76
CA TRP A 100 9.47 -9.33 -3.71
C TRP A 100 8.57 -10.46 -3.21
N PHE A 101 7.72 -10.98 -4.08
CA PHE A 101 6.92 -12.21 -3.88
C PHE A 101 5.95 -12.22 -2.69
N LEU A 102 5.67 -11.08 -2.05
CA LEU A 102 4.77 -11.05 -0.89
C LEU A 102 3.32 -11.45 -1.21
N PRO A 103 2.71 -11.08 -2.36
CA PRO A 103 1.36 -11.54 -2.71
C PRO A 103 1.28 -13.08 -2.75
N GLU A 104 2.30 -13.74 -3.30
CA GLU A 104 2.41 -15.20 -3.33
C GLU A 104 2.70 -15.79 -1.95
N LEU A 105 3.53 -15.12 -1.15
CA LEU A 105 3.90 -15.56 0.20
C LEU A 105 2.68 -15.54 1.13
N TYR A 106 1.92 -14.45 1.08
CA TYR A 106 0.76 -14.23 1.93
C TYR A 106 -0.57 -14.66 1.28
N ARG A 107 -0.54 -15.39 0.15
CA ARG A 107 -1.76 -15.83 -0.57
C ARG A 107 -2.80 -16.56 0.29
N PHE A 108 -2.39 -17.12 1.42
CA PHE A 108 -3.29 -17.77 2.37
C PHE A 108 -4.23 -16.78 3.08
N LEU A 109 -3.86 -15.50 3.21
CA LEU A 109 -4.70 -14.46 3.81
C LEU A 109 -5.93 -14.14 2.93
N PRO A 110 -5.79 -13.77 1.65
CA PRO A 110 -6.96 -13.61 0.79
C PRO A 110 -7.69 -14.95 0.56
N ALA A 111 -7.00 -16.09 0.56
CA ALA A 111 -7.69 -17.39 0.49
C ALA A 111 -8.58 -17.66 1.72
N ALA A 112 -8.22 -17.14 2.89
CA ALA A 112 -9.04 -17.17 4.10
C ALA A 112 -10.15 -16.11 4.12
N GLY A 113 -10.25 -15.26 3.10
CA GLY A 113 -11.30 -14.26 2.94
C GLY A 113 -10.89 -12.84 3.30
N PHE A 114 -9.71 -12.59 3.89
CA PHE A 114 -9.35 -11.22 4.29
C PHE A 114 -9.35 -10.24 3.12
N THR A 115 -9.92 -9.05 3.35
CA THR A 115 -9.89 -7.95 2.39
C THR A 115 -8.44 -7.54 2.15
N THR A 116 -7.96 -7.69 0.92
CA THR A 116 -6.55 -7.48 0.58
C THR A 116 -6.40 -6.50 -0.58
N LEU A 117 -5.58 -5.47 -0.40
CA LEU A 117 -5.23 -4.48 -1.42
C LEU A 117 -3.78 -4.67 -1.84
N ILE A 118 -3.56 -4.91 -3.13
CA ILE A 118 -2.23 -5.19 -3.71
C ILE A 118 -1.90 -4.10 -4.73
N ASN A 119 -0.79 -3.40 -4.55
CA ASN A 119 -0.29 -2.43 -5.53
C ASN A 119 0.50 -3.15 -6.64
N HIS A 120 0.19 -2.87 -7.90
CA HIS A 120 0.93 -3.42 -9.06
C HIS A 120 2.04 -2.49 -9.53
N VAL A 121 1.96 -1.21 -9.17
CA VAL A 121 2.96 -0.21 -9.55
C VAL A 121 4.20 -0.35 -8.69
N ASN A 122 5.37 -0.38 -9.32
CA ASN A 122 6.63 -0.39 -8.58
C ASN A 122 6.83 0.90 -7.78
N ARG A 123 7.31 0.78 -6.54
CA ARG A 123 7.46 1.92 -5.62
C ARG A 123 8.40 3.02 -6.13
N TYR A 124 9.31 2.70 -7.06
CA TYR A 124 10.16 3.70 -7.71
C TYR A 124 9.36 4.65 -8.64
N VAL A 125 8.21 4.20 -9.15
CA VAL A 125 7.29 5.03 -9.93
C VAL A 125 6.62 6.04 -9.00
N ALA A 126 5.99 5.54 -7.93
CA ALA A 126 5.44 6.31 -6.84
C ALA A 126 5.24 5.41 -5.61
N ASP A 127 5.83 5.78 -4.48
CA ASP A 127 5.80 5.00 -3.25
C ASP A 127 4.58 5.41 -2.39
N PRO A 128 3.52 4.59 -2.28
CA PRO A 128 2.34 4.93 -1.49
C PRO A 128 2.59 4.90 0.03
N ASN A 129 3.74 4.39 0.47
CA ASN A 129 4.17 4.34 1.88
C ASN A 129 5.13 5.49 2.25
N ARG A 130 5.01 6.62 1.54
CA ARG A 130 5.73 7.87 1.79
C ARG A 130 4.76 9.04 1.81
N ALA A 131 5.01 10.01 2.68
CA ALA A 131 4.31 11.29 2.63
C ALA A 131 4.57 11.95 1.27
N VAL A 132 3.57 12.66 0.74
CA VAL A 132 3.70 13.33 -0.56
C VAL A 132 4.74 14.46 -0.48
N THR A 133 5.77 14.35 -1.31
CA THR A 133 6.79 15.36 -1.57
C THR A 133 7.08 15.41 -3.06
N TYR A 134 7.51 16.58 -3.52
CA TYR A 134 7.99 16.80 -4.88
C TYR A 134 9.44 17.34 -4.89
N ASP A 135 10.17 17.07 -3.81
CA ASP A 135 11.61 17.34 -3.74
C ASP A 135 12.37 16.19 -4.41
N PRO A 136 13.10 16.43 -5.52
CA PRO A 136 13.86 15.39 -6.21
C PRO A 136 15.13 14.97 -5.46
N TYR A 137 15.52 15.68 -4.40
CA TYR A 137 16.77 15.43 -3.67
C TYR A 137 16.58 14.60 -2.40
N HIS A 138 15.34 14.25 -2.06
CA HIS A 138 15.06 13.29 -0.99
C HIS A 138 15.63 11.90 -1.32
N ASP A 139 16.16 11.21 -0.30
CA ASP A 139 16.54 9.81 -0.43
C ASP A 139 15.31 8.88 -0.47
N TYR A 140 15.54 7.60 -0.75
CA TYR A 140 14.47 6.61 -0.87
C TYR A 140 13.62 6.42 0.41
N ARG A 141 14.09 6.87 1.59
CA ARG A 141 13.37 6.76 2.86
C ARG A 141 12.31 7.85 3.01
N SER A 142 12.41 8.95 2.26
CA SER A 142 11.47 10.08 2.31
C SER A 142 10.90 10.51 0.95
N ALA A 143 11.47 10.07 -0.16
CA ALA A 143 10.99 10.42 -1.51
C ALA A 143 9.68 9.69 -1.85
N THR A 144 8.68 10.43 -2.36
CA THR A 144 7.48 9.82 -2.97
C THR A 144 7.77 9.27 -4.36
N ILE A 145 8.62 9.97 -5.12
CA ILE A 145 9.03 9.60 -6.49
C ILE A 145 10.53 9.46 -6.49
N TYR A 146 11.04 8.25 -6.68
CA TYR A 146 12.48 8.01 -6.55
C TYR A 146 13.22 8.62 -7.73
N GLN A 147 14.30 9.35 -7.43
CA GLN A 147 15.27 9.85 -8.42
C GLN A 147 16.56 9.02 -8.40
N ARG A 148 16.82 8.34 -7.29
CA ARG A 148 17.98 7.48 -7.03
C ARG A 148 17.48 6.18 -6.42
N ASN A 149 18.23 5.10 -6.59
CA ASN A 149 17.91 3.83 -5.94
C ASN A 149 18.45 3.77 -4.50
N THR A 150 18.28 2.62 -3.83
CA THR A 150 18.73 2.42 -2.45
C THR A 150 20.24 2.37 -2.27
N PHE A 151 21.00 2.25 -3.35
CA PHE A 151 22.46 2.28 -3.37
C PHE A 151 22.98 3.67 -3.78
N ASP A 152 22.09 4.67 -3.81
CA ASP A 152 22.38 6.04 -4.20
C ASP A 152 22.84 6.18 -5.67
N HIS A 153 22.48 5.25 -6.54
CA HIS A 153 22.73 5.40 -7.98
C HIS A 153 21.57 6.17 -8.65
N PRO A 154 21.86 7.11 -9.57
CA PRO A 154 20.83 7.87 -10.27
C PRO A 154 19.98 6.97 -11.16
N LEU A 155 18.68 7.21 -11.19
CA LEU A 155 17.74 6.50 -12.07
C LEU A 155 17.61 7.16 -13.44
N TYR A 156 17.82 8.47 -13.52
CA TYR A 156 17.63 9.29 -14.71
C TYR A 156 18.89 10.14 -14.97
N ALA A 157 19.14 10.47 -16.24
CA ALA A 157 20.23 11.37 -16.61
C ALA A 157 20.04 12.78 -16.03
N THR A 158 18.79 13.25 -15.98
CA THR A 158 18.39 14.48 -15.32
C THR A 158 17.23 14.20 -14.36
N PRO A 159 17.18 14.83 -13.17
CA PRO A 159 16.08 14.64 -12.25
C PRO A 159 14.73 14.99 -12.89
N LEU A 160 13.68 14.26 -12.49
CA LEU A 160 12.32 14.57 -12.91
C LEU A 160 11.92 15.97 -12.44
N THR A 161 11.23 16.69 -13.31
CA THR A 161 10.60 17.97 -12.95
C THR A 161 9.47 17.78 -11.94
N THR A 162 9.16 18.83 -11.18
CA THR A 162 8.00 18.86 -10.28
C THR A 162 6.70 18.47 -10.98
N ALA A 163 6.49 18.93 -12.22
CA ALA A 163 5.29 18.60 -13.00
C ALA A 163 5.18 17.09 -13.30
N GLN A 164 6.30 16.45 -13.68
CA GLN A 164 6.37 15.00 -13.90
C GLN A 164 6.11 14.22 -12.60
N MET A 165 6.70 14.65 -11.49
CA MET A 165 6.46 14.03 -10.18
C MET A 165 5.00 14.15 -9.73
N GLN A 166 4.40 15.33 -9.86
CA GLN A 166 2.98 15.55 -9.59
C GLN A 166 2.08 14.68 -10.47
N GLN A 167 2.42 14.50 -11.74
CA GLN A 167 1.69 13.59 -12.62
C GLN A 167 1.75 12.14 -12.12
N ARG A 168 2.92 11.65 -11.73
CA ARG A 168 3.05 10.29 -11.17
C ARG A 168 2.27 10.13 -9.87
N VAL A 169 2.31 11.11 -8.98
CA VAL A 169 1.51 11.10 -7.75
C VAL A 169 0.01 11.01 -8.08
N ARG A 170 -0.48 11.82 -9.04
CA ARG A 170 -1.90 11.74 -9.47
C ARG A 170 -2.28 10.38 -10.07
N MET A 171 -1.43 9.82 -10.92
CA MET A 171 -1.76 8.62 -11.69
C MET A 171 -1.53 7.31 -10.96
N PHE A 172 -0.56 7.26 -10.03
CA PHE A 172 -0.07 6.00 -9.47
C PHE A 172 -0.09 5.94 -7.95
N TYR A 173 0.12 7.07 -7.26
CA TYR A 173 0.07 7.13 -5.79
C TYR A 173 -1.38 7.21 -5.26
N TRP A 174 -2.13 8.22 -5.73
CA TRP A 174 -3.46 8.50 -5.20
C TRP A 174 -4.49 7.39 -5.43
N PRO A 175 -4.50 6.65 -6.56
CA PRO A 175 -5.44 5.55 -6.73
C PRO A 175 -5.33 4.49 -5.64
N TYR A 176 -4.10 4.09 -5.27
CA TYR A 176 -3.87 3.13 -4.18
C TYR A 176 -4.33 3.70 -2.83
N ARG A 177 -3.92 4.94 -2.49
CA ARG A 177 -4.26 5.57 -1.20
C ARG A 177 -5.75 5.82 -1.04
N HIS A 178 -6.44 6.27 -2.09
CA HIS A 178 -7.89 6.47 -2.05
C HIS A 178 -8.62 5.14 -1.89
N GLN A 179 -8.15 4.08 -2.56
CA GLN A 179 -8.72 2.77 -2.40
C GLN A 179 -8.51 2.23 -0.98
N LEU A 180 -7.32 2.40 -0.40
CA LEU A 180 -7.05 2.00 0.99
C LEU A 180 -7.94 2.74 1.98
N SER A 181 -8.06 4.07 1.84
CA SER A 181 -8.98 4.87 2.65
C SER A 181 -10.42 4.36 2.56
N ARG A 182 -10.90 4.05 1.34
CA ARG A 182 -12.24 3.53 1.13
C ARG A 182 -12.48 2.21 1.85
N LEU A 183 -11.51 1.27 1.81
CA LEU A 183 -11.63 -0.01 2.49
C LEU A 183 -11.70 0.17 4.00
N LEU A 184 -10.83 1.00 4.56
CA LEU A 184 -10.80 1.29 6.00
C LEU A 184 -12.10 1.97 6.45
N ASP A 185 -12.60 2.96 5.70
CA ASP A 185 -13.87 3.62 5.99
C ASP A 185 -15.06 2.64 5.92
N GLN A 186 -15.04 1.70 4.96
CA GLN A 186 -16.07 0.66 4.86
C GLN A 186 -16.04 -0.27 6.08
N LYS A 187 -14.86 -0.71 6.53
CA LYS A 187 -14.74 -1.54 7.73
C LYS A 187 -15.20 -0.78 8.97
N LYS A 188 -14.75 0.46 9.16
CA LYS A 188 -15.19 1.32 10.27
C LYS A 188 -16.70 1.54 10.30
N ALA A 189 -17.31 1.78 9.14
CA ALA A 189 -18.75 1.99 9.05
C ALA A 189 -19.56 0.74 9.44
N LYS A 190 -18.99 -0.45 9.26
CA LYS A 190 -19.64 -1.73 9.55
C LYS A 190 -19.37 -2.25 10.97
N PHE A 191 -18.11 -2.20 11.42
CA PHE A 191 -17.64 -2.80 12.68
C PHE A 191 -17.37 -1.76 13.78
N GLY A 192 -17.53 -0.47 13.49
CA GLY A 192 -17.17 0.63 14.40
C GLY A 192 -15.67 0.92 14.45
N HIS A 193 -14.83 0.04 13.91
CA HIS A 193 -13.38 0.19 13.83
C HIS A 193 -12.81 -0.62 12.64
N ALA A 194 -11.49 -0.54 12.42
CA ALA A 194 -10.79 -1.32 11.41
C ALA A 194 -9.36 -1.67 11.87
N TYR A 195 -8.85 -2.80 11.41
CA TYR A 195 -7.45 -3.17 11.55
C TYR A 195 -6.74 -3.07 10.20
N LEU A 196 -5.59 -2.40 10.18
CA LEU A 196 -4.71 -2.31 9.01
C LEU A 196 -3.44 -3.12 9.27
N ILE A 197 -3.27 -4.19 8.49
CA ILE A 197 -2.03 -4.98 8.48
C ILE A 197 -1.27 -4.61 7.21
N ASP A 198 -0.18 -3.85 7.37
CA ASP A 198 0.64 -3.36 6.26
C ASP A 198 1.87 -4.26 6.12
N LEU A 199 1.91 -5.05 5.04
CA LEU A 199 2.89 -6.12 4.85
C LEU A 199 4.04 -5.65 3.97
N HIS A 200 5.25 -5.83 4.49
CA HIS A 200 6.49 -5.39 3.86
C HIS A 200 7.62 -6.41 4.00
N SER A 201 8.73 -6.16 3.31
CA SER A 201 9.94 -6.96 3.42
C SER A 201 11.20 -6.15 3.14
N PHE A 202 12.34 -6.66 3.60
CA PHE A 202 13.63 -5.96 3.49
C PHE A 202 14.79 -6.93 3.29
N ALA A 203 15.86 -6.49 2.62
CA ALA A 203 17.10 -7.26 2.48
C ALA A 203 17.92 -7.28 3.79
N GLN A 204 18.21 -6.09 4.32
CA GLN A 204 18.99 -5.87 5.54
C GLN A 204 18.62 -4.54 6.19
N TYR A 205 19.04 -4.31 7.44
CA TYR A 205 18.80 -3.04 8.10
C TYR A 205 19.58 -1.90 7.40
N PRO A 206 18.88 -0.87 6.89
CA PRO A 206 19.55 0.21 6.18
C PRO A 206 20.35 1.08 7.16
N TYR A 207 21.58 1.46 6.77
CA TYR A 207 22.50 2.30 7.56
C TYR A 207 22.93 1.72 8.92
N TYR A 208 22.77 0.41 9.12
CA TYR A 208 23.25 -0.31 10.32
C TYR A 208 24.15 -1.50 9.94
N PRO A 209 25.29 -1.26 9.26
CA PRO A 209 26.21 -2.34 8.90
C PRO A 209 26.72 -3.06 10.15
N GLY A 210 26.78 -4.39 10.10
CA GLY A 210 27.24 -5.23 11.21
C GLY A 210 26.21 -5.48 12.32
N VAL A 211 25.03 -4.86 12.27
CA VAL A 211 23.92 -5.22 13.17
C VAL A 211 23.22 -6.46 12.63
N ASN A 212 23.15 -7.50 13.45
CA ASN A 212 22.36 -8.69 13.16
C ASN A 212 20.87 -8.31 13.16
N SER A 213 20.32 -8.11 11.97
CA SER A 213 18.90 -7.89 11.80
C SER A 213 18.09 -9.05 12.40
N LYS A 214 16.87 -8.78 12.85
CA LYS A 214 15.91 -9.82 13.21
C LYS A 214 15.18 -10.28 11.95
N ALA A 215 14.59 -11.47 12.01
CA ALA A 215 13.84 -12.04 10.91
C ALA A 215 12.60 -11.20 10.57
N ILE A 216 11.93 -10.68 11.62
CA ILE A 216 10.73 -9.84 11.49
C ILE A 216 10.90 -8.55 12.29
N VAL A 217 10.43 -7.43 11.72
CA VAL A 217 10.26 -6.17 12.47
C VAL A 217 8.78 -5.80 12.51
N LEU A 218 8.26 -5.55 13.71
CA LEU A 218 6.92 -5.01 13.90
C LEU A 218 6.99 -3.50 14.13
N GLY A 219 6.37 -2.73 13.25
CA GLY A 219 6.30 -1.27 13.33
C GLY A 219 4.90 -0.80 13.71
N ASN A 220 4.74 -0.12 14.84
CA ASN A 220 3.46 0.46 15.28
C ASN A 220 3.61 1.88 15.86
N ASP A 221 4.62 2.61 15.38
CA ASP A 221 4.99 3.95 15.80
C ASP A 221 5.16 4.08 17.32
N HIS A 222 5.85 3.11 17.92
CA HIS A 222 6.06 3.02 19.37
C HIS A 222 4.73 3.02 20.14
N ASP A 223 3.86 2.07 19.80
CA ASP A 223 2.57 1.83 20.45
C ASP A 223 1.52 2.94 20.24
N LYS A 224 1.70 3.80 19.23
CA LYS A 224 0.76 4.88 18.89
C LYS A 224 -0.26 4.50 17.82
N THR A 225 0.07 3.56 16.91
CA THR A 225 -0.87 3.10 15.88
C THR A 225 -1.57 1.79 16.25
N SER A 226 -1.03 1.05 17.22
CA SER A 226 -1.69 -0.09 17.87
C SER A 226 -1.22 -0.19 19.32
N SER A 227 -2.04 -0.76 20.20
CA SER A 227 -1.69 -0.85 21.60
C SER A 227 -0.46 -1.73 21.84
N LYS A 228 0.31 -1.44 22.89
CA LYS A 228 1.43 -2.29 23.35
C LYS A 228 0.99 -3.74 23.54
N ALA A 229 -0.20 -3.95 24.12
CA ALA A 229 -0.76 -5.28 24.33
C ALA A 229 -0.98 -6.02 23.01
N PHE A 230 -1.61 -5.36 22.02
CA PHE A 230 -1.81 -5.93 20.68
C PHE A 230 -0.48 -6.33 20.04
N ARG A 231 0.50 -5.43 20.01
CA ARG A 231 1.84 -5.72 19.45
C ARG A 231 2.53 -6.85 20.20
N GLN A 232 2.44 -6.91 21.53
CA GLN A 232 3.07 -7.96 22.32
C GLN A 232 2.47 -9.34 22.05
N VAL A 233 1.14 -9.43 21.90
CA VAL A 233 0.49 -10.70 21.52
C VAL A 233 1.00 -11.17 20.16
N LEU A 234 1.06 -10.29 19.16
CA LEU A 234 1.61 -10.66 17.84
C LEU A 234 3.09 -11.05 17.92
N THR A 235 3.89 -10.31 18.68
CA THR A 235 5.31 -10.62 18.92
C THR A 235 5.48 -12.02 19.49
N ASN A 236 4.72 -12.36 20.53
CA ASN A 236 4.81 -13.67 21.18
C ASN A 236 4.40 -14.79 20.21
N ARG A 237 3.31 -14.60 19.45
CA ARG A 237 2.86 -15.60 18.45
C ARG A 237 3.88 -15.82 17.34
N LEU A 238 4.64 -14.80 16.96
CA LEU A 238 5.75 -14.95 16.02
C LEU A 238 6.93 -15.72 16.64
N ILE A 239 7.26 -15.43 17.90
CA ILE A 239 8.30 -16.17 18.65
C ILE A 239 7.92 -17.64 18.82
N ASP A 240 6.64 -17.94 19.08
CA ASP A 240 6.11 -19.32 19.13
C ASP A 240 6.22 -20.06 17.79
N GLN A 241 6.50 -19.35 16.69
CA GLN A 241 6.79 -19.90 15.37
C GLN A 241 8.30 -19.81 15.04
N ASP A 242 9.16 -19.72 16.06
CA ASP A 242 10.62 -19.62 16.01
C ASP A 242 11.16 -18.37 15.28
N TRP A 243 10.34 -17.33 15.12
CA TRP A 243 10.83 -16.09 14.50
C TRP A 243 11.62 -15.27 15.51
N THR A 244 12.74 -14.70 15.07
CA THR A 244 13.37 -13.60 15.80
C THR A 244 12.67 -12.29 15.43
N VAL A 245 12.24 -11.52 16.44
CA VAL A 245 11.40 -10.33 16.25
C VAL A 245 12.06 -9.10 16.86
N GLU A 246 12.05 -7.99 16.13
CA GLU A 246 12.36 -6.65 16.62
C GLU A 246 11.11 -5.77 16.63
N ASN A 247 11.04 -4.80 17.53
CA ASN A 247 9.92 -3.86 17.58
C ASN A 247 10.39 -2.44 17.30
N ASN A 248 9.81 -1.81 16.29
CA ASN A 248 10.03 -0.43 15.89
C ASN A 248 11.48 -0.05 15.51
N PHE A 249 12.38 -1.01 15.30
CA PHE A 249 13.75 -0.76 14.89
C PHE A 249 14.20 -1.68 13.74
N PRO A 250 14.79 -1.14 12.65
CA PRO A 250 14.84 0.29 12.29
C PRO A 250 13.49 0.79 11.76
N PHE A 251 12.54 -0.11 11.52
CA PHE A 251 11.24 0.19 10.92
C PHE A 251 10.18 0.38 12.00
N ARG A 252 9.87 1.63 12.34
CA ARG A 252 8.77 1.98 13.26
C ARG A 252 7.38 1.97 12.63
N GLY A 253 7.27 1.62 11.34
CA GLY A 253 6.07 1.78 10.53
C GLY A 253 6.16 2.98 9.59
N GLY A 254 5.87 2.73 8.31
CA GLY A 254 5.94 3.70 7.22
C GLY A 254 4.86 4.77 7.29
N ASP A 255 4.69 5.53 6.20
CA ASP A 255 3.64 6.54 6.12
C ASP A 255 2.24 5.93 6.20
N ILE A 256 1.95 4.81 5.54
CA ILE A 256 0.65 4.14 5.58
C ILE A 256 0.28 3.81 7.02
N THR A 257 1.13 3.03 7.72
CA THR A 257 0.87 2.61 9.10
C THR A 257 0.62 3.82 10.02
N ARG A 258 1.49 4.84 9.93
CA ARG A 258 1.39 6.04 10.79
C ARG A 258 0.17 6.88 10.42
N TYR A 259 0.00 7.24 9.15
CA TYR A 259 -1.08 8.11 8.70
C TYR A 259 -2.46 7.54 9.00
N TYR A 260 -2.68 6.25 8.75
CA TYR A 260 -3.98 5.62 9.01
C TYR A 260 -4.16 5.24 10.47
N GLY A 261 -3.12 4.72 11.15
CA GLY A 261 -3.20 4.30 12.55
C GLY A 261 -3.36 5.45 13.55
N HIS A 262 -3.04 6.68 13.17
CA HIS A 262 -3.34 7.88 13.97
C HIS A 262 -4.78 8.38 13.81
N GLN A 263 -5.57 7.78 12.92
CA GLN A 263 -6.99 8.14 12.76
C GLN A 263 -7.86 7.36 13.75
N GLN A 264 -8.90 8.02 14.27
CA GLN A 264 -9.82 7.40 15.22
C GLN A 264 -10.47 6.14 14.64
N GLY A 265 -10.46 5.06 15.42
CA GLY A 265 -11.06 3.78 15.07
C GLY A 265 -10.26 2.94 14.09
N ILE A 266 -8.96 3.23 13.90
CA ILE A 266 -8.05 2.39 13.10
C ILE A 266 -6.90 1.92 13.98
N THR A 267 -6.71 0.61 14.06
CA THR A 267 -5.52 -0.02 14.64
C THR A 267 -4.61 -0.46 13.50
N ALA A 268 -3.39 0.06 13.40
CA ALA A 268 -2.46 -0.26 12.33
C ALA A 268 -1.13 -0.83 12.84
N ILE A 269 -0.62 -1.84 12.13
CA ILE A 269 0.71 -2.41 12.36
C ILE A 269 1.38 -2.75 11.02
N GLN A 270 2.68 -2.49 10.95
CA GLN A 270 3.55 -2.91 9.85
C GLN A 270 4.26 -4.21 10.22
N ILE A 271 4.33 -5.16 9.28
CA ILE A 271 5.12 -6.39 9.42
C ILE A 271 6.16 -6.39 8.32
N GLU A 272 7.44 -6.33 8.69
CA GLU A 272 8.59 -6.38 7.79
C GLU A 272 9.25 -7.76 7.89
N LEU A 273 9.33 -8.52 6.80
CA LEU A 273 9.98 -9.83 6.76
C LEU A 273 11.31 -9.76 5.99
N ARG A 274 12.39 -10.28 6.57
CA ARG A 274 13.71 -10.26 5.91
C ARG A 274 13.78 -11.24 4.73
N TYR A 275 14.39 -10.83 3.61
CA TYR A 275 14.46 -11.63 2.37
C TYR A 275 15.04 -13.03 2.56
N ASP A 276 16.08 -13.17 3.38
CA ASP A 276 16.73 -14.47 3.62
C ASP A 276 15.85 -15.50 4.35
N GLN A 277 14.69 -15.05 4.87
CA GLN A 277 13.72 -15.90 5.55
C GLN A 277 12.72 -16.55 4.62
N TYR A 278 12.54 -16.04 3.40
CA TYR A 278 11.52 -16.55 2.48
C TYR A 278 11.99 -16.65 1.03
N ILE A 279 13.04 -15.95 0.62
CA ILE A 279 13.56 -15.98 -0.75
C ILE A 279 14.69 -16.99 -0.90
N ALA A 280 15.82 -16.78 -0.20
CA ALA A 280 17.02 -17.62 -0.31
C ALA A 280 17.97 -17.33 0.86
N HIS A 281 18.66 -18.35 1.40
CA HIS A 281 19.65 -18.16 2.46
C HIS A 281 20.97 -17.59 1.91
N ARG A 282 20.96 -16.29 1.58
CA ARG A 282 22.12 -15.54 1.11
C ARG A 282 21.96 -14.05 1.43
N THR A 283 23.04 -13.30 1.26
CA THR A 283 22.98 -11.84 1.22
C THR A 283 22.37 -11.38 -0.10
N PHE A 284 21.61 -10.29 -0.04
CA PHE A 284 20.99 -9.64 -1.20
C PHE A 284 21.63 -8.28 -1.44
N GLY A 285 21.96 -8.00 -2.69
CA GLY A 285 22.63 -6.77 -3.10
C GLY A 285 21.74 -5.85 -3.92
N GLU A 286 22.37 -5.09 -4.82
CA GLU A 286 21.69 -4.28 -5.81
C GLU A 286 21.24 -5.16 -6.98
N GLU A 287 20.09 -5.83 -6.83
CA GLU A 287 19.60 -6.80 -7.80
C GLU A 287 18.07 -6.82 -7.91
N VAL A 288 17.57 -7.18 -9.09
CA VAL A 288 16.16 -7.49 -9.32
C VAL A 288 15.96 -8.99 -9.15
N LEU A 289 15.00 -9.38 -8.32
CA LEU A 289 14.75 -10.79 -8.02
C LEU A 289 13.62 -11.32 -8.91
N THR A 290 13.89 -12.44 -9.57
CA THR A 290 12.92 -13.12 -10.45
C THR A 290 12.53 -14.50 -9.95
N GLN A 291 13.25 -15.03 -8.95
CA GLN A 291 13.07 -16.37 -8.41
C GLN A 291 13.30 -16.39 -6.89
N TYR A 292 12.76 -17.42 -6.25
CA TYR A 292 12.97 -17.77 -4.85
C TYR A 292 13.19 -19.28 -4.72
N GLN A 293 13.81 -19.72 -3.62
CA GLN A 293 13.99 -21.13 -3.29
C GLN A 293 12.68 -21.70 -2.72
N PRO A 294 12.05 -22.70 -3.38
CA PRO A 294 10.71 -23.15 -3.01
C PRO A 294 10.57 -23.69 -1.58
N ASP A 295 11.60 -24.35 -1.05
CA ASP A 295 11.55 -24.93 0.30
C ASP A 295 11.55 -23.87 1.39
N ILE A 296 12.42 -22.86 1.27
CA ILE A 296 12.49 -21.71 2.19
C ILE A 296 11.17 -20.94 2.12
N PHE A 297 10.66 -20.68 0.91
CA PHE A 297 9.39 -19.98 0.71
C PHE A 297 8.22 -20.73 1.37
N ARG A 298 8.08 -22.04 1.13
CA ARG A 298 7.03 -22.87 1.76
C ARG A 298 7.19 -22.94 3.28
N GLN A 299 8.41 -23.00 3.80
CA GLN A 299 8.66 -22.98 5.23
C GLN A 299 8.17 -21.66 5.85
N ALA A 300 8.50 -20.52 5.23
CA ALA A 300 8.00 -19.21 5.66
C ALA A 300 6.47 -19.16 5.62
N GLN A 301 5.82 -19.63 4.55
CA GLN A 301 4.35 -19.70 4.47
C GLN A 301 3.75 -20.51 5.63
N ARG A 302 4.30 -21.69 5.94
CA ARG A 302 3.82 -22.52 7.05
C ARG A 302 3.93 -21.81 8.40
N ARG A 303 5.07 -21.17 8.67
CA ARG A 303 5.33 -20.45 9.91
C ARG A 303 4.54 -19.14 10.04
N LEU A 304 4.06 -18.57 8.93
CA LEU A 304 3.20 -17.38 8.92
C LEU A 304 1.70 -17.72 8.90
N ALA A 305 1.33 -18.99 8.65
CA ALA A 305 -0.06 -19.42 8.51
C ALA A 305 -0.91 -19.14 9.76
N PHE A 306 -0.31 -19.07 10.95
CA PHE A 306 -0.99 -18.71 12.19
C PHE A 306 -1.65 -17.31 12.12
N LEU A 307 -1.19 -16.43 11.22
CA LEU A 307 -1.77 -15.11 11.02
C LEU A 307 -3.25 -15.20 10.66
N THR A 308 -3.69 -16.24 9.96
CA THR A 308 -5.12 -16.46 9.68
C THR A 308 -5.92 -16.55 10.98
N ASP A 309 -5.50 -17.41 11.91
CA ASP A 309 -6.18 -17.60 13.19
C ASP A 309 -6.04 -16.38 14.10
N PHE A 310 -4.91 -15.68 14.04
CA PHE A 310 -4.69 -14.45 14.78
C PHE A 310 -5.65 -13.34 14.32
N LEU A 311 -5.77 -13.14 13.00
CA LEU A 311 -6.59 -12.08 12.42
C LEU A 311 -8.10 -12.39 12.52
N ASN A 312 -8.50 -13.66 12.47
CA ASN A 312 -9.90 -14.06 12.69
C ASN A 312 -10.41 -13.78 14.11
N ARG A 313 -9.51 -13.58 15.08
CA ARG A 313 -9.87 -13.21 16.46
C ARG A 313 -9.99 -11.70 16.66
N LEU A 314 -9.73 -10.90 15.63
CA LEU A 314 -9.95 -9.46 15.65
C LEU A 314 -11.41 -9.20 15.30
N ASP A 315 -12.19 -8.88 16.32
CA ASP A 315 -13.58 -8.43 16.23
C ASP A 315 -13.62 -6.90 16.17
#